data_AF-A0AAD9SIR7-F1
#
_entry.id   AF-A0AAD9SIR7-F1
#
_cell.length_a   1.000
_cell.length_b   1.000
_cell.length_c   1.000
_cell.angle_alpha   90.00
_cell.angle_beta   90.00
_cell.angle_gamma   90.00
#
_symmetry.space_group_name_H-M   'P 1'
#
loop_
_entity.id
_entity.type
_entity.pdbx_description
1 polymer ?
#
loop_
_entity_poly.entity_id
_entity_poly.type
_entity_poly.pdbx_seq_one_letter_code
_entity_poly.pdbx_strand_id
1 'polypeptide(L)'
;MQFFSTILNLAVAASFSSAMPVSSADSDATAATAQVDWYQGVATFSGTSAVISADGSCGTKVSSGTITAGGCQKLSTYAFGLHHNPDQACSYRLWKGVTDCSGTDYTDIPIPADSDVTCVNDGVLDGGRWYLASGIYTCE
;
A
#
# COMPACT_ATOMS: atom_id res chain seq x y z
N MET A 1 -0.04 -75.99 -43.37
CA MET A 1 -0.71 -76.32 -42.09
C MET A 1 -0.82 -75.04 -41.28
N GLN A 2 -1.99 -74.85 -40.68
CA GLN A 2 -2.44 -73.66 -39.97
C GLN A 2 -1.65 -73.37 -38.67
N PHE A 3 -1.98 -72.21 -38.09
CA PHE A 3 -1.81 -71.76 -36.69
C PHE A 3 -0.44 -71.11 -36.37
N PHE A 4 -0.30 -70.05 -35.56
CA PHE A 4 -1.13 -69.48 -34.50
C PHE A 4 -1.00 -67.94 -34.47
N SER A 5 -2.10 -67.28 -34.11
CA SER A 5 -2.17 -65.87 -33.73
C SER A 5 -1.44 -65.61 -32.41
N THR A 6 -0.77 -64.46 -32.30
CA THR A 6 -0.44 -63.85 -31.00
C THR A 6 -0.59 -62.34 -31.14
N ILE A 7 -1.66 -61.79 -30.55
CA ILE A 7 -1.88 -60.36 -30.41
C ILE A 7 -1.21 -59.93 -29.12
N LEU A 8 -0.20 -59.08 -29.22
CA LEU A 8 0.48 -58.47 -28.08
C LEU A 8 -0.28 -57.20 -27.66
N ASN A 9 -0.96 -57.24 -26.52
CA ASN A 9 -1.61 -56.09 -25.91
C ASN A 9 -0.55 -55.18 -25.27
N LEU A 10 -0.33 -53.99 -25.84
CA LEU A 10 0.48 -52.95 -25.21
C LEU A 10 -0.47 -52.03 -24.43
N ALA A 11 -0.61 -52.28 -23.13
CA ALA A 11 -1.34 -51.40 -22.22
C ALA A 11 -0.47 -50.18 -21.89
N VAL A 12 -0.86 -49.00 -22.39
CA VAL A 12 -0.26 -47.73 -21.97
C VAL A 12 -0.87 -47.37 -20.60
N ALA A 13 -0.08 -47.50 -19.54
CA ALA A 13 -0.43 -46.97 -18.23
C ALA A 13 -0.22 -45.45 -18.24
N ALA A 14 -1.31 -44.69 -18.38
CA ALA A 14 -1.31 -43.26 -18.12
C ALA A 14 -1.24 -43.06 -16.60
N SER A 15 -0.06 -42.78 -16.07
CA SER A 15 0.10 -42.28 -14.72
C SER A 15 -0.38 -40.83 -14.67
N PHE A 16 -1.61 -40.62 -14.23
CA PHE A 16 -2.09 -39.30 -13.83
C PHE A 16 -1.43 -38.96 -12.50
N SER A 17 -0.33 -38.21 -12.54
CA SER A 17 0.13 -37.49 -11.36
C SER A 17 -0.95 -36.48 -10.99
N SER A 18 -1.79 -36.81 -10.02
CA SER A 18 -2.65 -35.83 -9.38
C SER A 18 -1.75 -34.83 -8.68
N ALA A 19 -1.44 -33.73 -9.36
CA ALA A 19 -0.88 -32.55 -8.74
C ALA A 19 -1.90 -32.12 -7.68
N MET A 20 -1.59 -32.44 -6.42
CA MET A 20 -2.37 -31.94 -5.30
C MET A 20 -2.28 -30.43 -5.39
N PRO A 21 -3.41 -29.69 -5.38
CA PRO A 21 -3.33 -28.25 -5.24
C PRO A 21 -2.59 -28.01 -3.93
N VAL A 22 -1.37 -27.50 -4.02
CA VAL A 22 -0.74 -26.87 -2.88
C VAL A 22 -1.69 -25.74 -2.52
N SER A 23 -2.44 -25.93 -1.44
CA SER A 23 -3.06 -24.82 -0.76
C SER A 23 -1.92 -23.88 -0.44
N SER A 24 -1.77 -22.84 -1.25
CA SER A 24 -1.04 -21.65 -0.87
C SER A 24 -1.62 -21.32 0.48
N ALA A 25 -0.85 -21.56 1.54
CA ALA A 25 -1.09 -20.85 2.77
C ALA A 25 -0.95 -19.38 2.36
N ASP A 26 -2.09 -18.74 2.08
CA ASP A 26 -2.24 -17.33 2.36
C ASP A 26 -1.85 -17.24 3.84
N SER A 27 -0.57 -16.95 4.07
CA SER A 27 -0.21 -16.24 5.27
C SER A 27 -1.14 -15.03 5.22
N ASP A 28 -2.18 -15.03 6.06
CA ASP A 28 -2.92 -13.84 6.45
C ASP A 28 -1.90 -12.87 7.05
N ALA A 29 -1.07 -12.29 6.20
CA ALA A 29 -0.20 -11.18 6.50
C ALA A 29 -1.18 -10.07 6.79
N THR A 30 -1.47 -9.89 8.07
CA THR A 30 -2.36 -8.83 8.52
C THR A 30 -1.79 -7.55 7.94
N ALA A 31 -2.54 -6.91 7.04
CA ALA A 31 -2.04 -5.76 6.31
C ALA A 31 -1.53 -4.71 7.32
N ALA A 32 -0.27 -4.30 7.17
CA ALA A 32 0.36 -3.38 8.12
C ALA A 32 -0.49 -2.11 8.26
N THR A 33 -0.76 -1.70 9.49
CA THR A 33 -1.54 -0.49 9.78
C THR A 33 -0.69 0.55 10.49
N ALA A 34 -0.84 1.81 10.11
CA ALA A 34 -0.22 2.95 10.79
C ALA A 34 -1.29 3.88 11.34
N GLN A 35 -0.99 4.52 12.48
CA GLN A 35 -1.80 5.64 12.94
C GLN A 35 -1.55 6.86 12.05
N VAL A 36 -2.62 7.60 11.78
CA VAL A 36 -2.57 8.83 10.98
C VAL A 36 -3.33 9.93 11.67
N ASP A 37 -2.74 11.12 11.68
CA ASP A 37 -3.39 12.35 12.11
C ASP A 37 -3.64 13.25 10.91
N TRP A 38 -4.85 13.79 10.79
CA TRP A 38 -5.25 14.64 9.68
C TRP A 38 -5.25 16.11 10.09
N TYR A 39 -4.78 16.97 9.20
CA TYR A 39 -4.53 18.38 9.49
C TYR A 39 -5.19 19.31 8.47
N GLN A 40 -5.57 20.50 8.93
CA GLN A 40 -6.05 21.61 8.09
C GLN A 40 -5.29 22.89 8.38
N GLY A 41 -5.43 23.85 7.46
CA GLY A 41 -4.77 25.15 7.51
C GLY A 41 -3.40 25.13 6.84
N VAL A 42 -2.71 26.28 6.82
CA VAL A 42 -1.37 26.40 6.24
C VAL A 42 -0.39 25.69 7.16
N ALA A 43 -0.19 24.39 6.95
CA ALA A 43 0.94 23.72 7.51
C ALA A 43 2.20 24.32 6.89
N THR A 44 3.12 24.76 7.73
CA THR A 44 4.37 25.33 7.26
C THR A 44 5.15 24.15 6.70
N PHE A 45 5.54 24.20 5.42
CA PHE A 45 6.44 23.20 4.79
C PHE A 45 7.77 23.86 4.37
N SER A 46 8.91 23.28 4.75
CA SER A 46 10.27 23.78 4.52
C SER A 46 10.95 22.78 3.61
N GLY A 47 10.81 23.01 2.31
CA GLY A 47 11.35 22.13 1.27
C GLY A 47 10.28 21.70 0.27
N THR A 48 10.64 20.70 -0.54
CA THR A 48 9.78 20.12 -1.57
C THR A 48 8.88 19.03 -0.96
N SER A 49 7.66 19.39 -0.60
CA SER A 49 6.47 18.54 -0.46
C SER A 49 6.40 17.38 0.56
N ALA A 50 7.43 17.06 1.37
CA ALA A 50 7.32 15.87 2.23
C ALA A 50 7.98 15.92 3.62
N VAL A 51 8.53 17.05 4.05
CA VAL A 51 9.25 17.10 5.34
C VAL A 51 9.11 18.47 6.00
N ILE A 52 8.46 18.57 7.18
CA ILE A 52 9.01 19.38 8.29
C ILE A 52 8.73 18.79 9.67
N SER A 53 9.79 18.93 10.46
CA SER A 53 10.00 19.26 11.87
C SER A 53 9.63 18.23 12.90
N ALA A 54 10.67 17.92 13.66
CA ALA A 54 10.75 17.13 14.87
C ALA A 54 9.89 17.68 16.04
N ASP A 55 8.97 18.60 15.78
CA ASP A 55 8.11 19.24 16.77
C ASP A 55 6.77 18.47 16.93
N GLY A 56 6.58 17.39 16.14
CA GLY A 56 5.48 16.44 16.29
C GLY A 56 4.12 16.92 15.80
N SER A 57 4.03 18.03 15.07
CA SER A 57 2.77 18.55 14.52
C SER A 57 2.89 19.00 13.08
N CYS A 58 1.99 18.48 12.23
CA CYS A 58 1.88 18.86 10.83
C CYS A 58 0.88 20.01 10.60
N GLY A 59 0.48 20.77 11.64
CA GLY A 59 -0.47 21.88 11.54
C GLY A 59 -1.57 21.86 12.60
N THR A 60 -2.80 22.26 12.23
CA THR A 60 -3.97 22.14 13.13
C THR A 60 -4.63 20.78 12.92
N LYS A 61 -4.47 19.88 13.89
CA LYS A 61 -5.09 18.54 13.87
C LYS A 61 -6.61 18.67 13.89
N VAL A 62 -7.28 18.00 12.96
CA VAL A 62 -8.76 17.99 12.84
C VAL A 62 -9.37 16.63 13.14
N SER A 63 -8.62 15.55 12.91
CA SER A 63 -9.06 14.18 13.22
C SER A 63 -7.87 13.22 13.28
N SER A 64 -8.14 12.00 13.72
CA SER A 64 -7.19 10.88 13.72
C SER A 64 -7.85 9.66 13.11
N GLY A 65 -7.04 8.71 12.64
CA GLY A 65 -7.51 7.43 12.17
C GLY A 65 -6.37 6.44 11.95
N THR A 66 -6.62 5.48 11.09
CA THR A 66 -5.65 4.46 10.69
C THR A 66 -5.57 4.35 9.18
N ILE A 67 -4.36 4.19 8.68
CA ILE A 67 -4.06 3.81 7.30
C ILE A 67 -3.68 2.34 7.27
N THR A 68 -4.16 1.62 6.26
CA THR A 68 -3.87 0.19 6.06
C THR A 68 -3.09 0.02 4.77
N ALA A 69 -2.03 -0.77 4.83
CA ALA A 69 -1.15 -1.00 3.70
C ALA A 69 -1.89 -1.68 2.53
N GLY A 70 -1.48 -1.33 1.30
CA GLY A 70 -1.98 -1.93 0.07
C GLY A 70 -3.29 -1.34 -0.48
N GLY A 71 -4.00 -0.49 0.28
CA GLY A 71 -5.22 0.17 -0.17
C GLY A 71 -4.97 1.55 -0.78
N CYS A 72 -5.59 1.83 -1.94
CA CYS A 72 -5.67 3.20 -2.45
C CYS A 72 -6.65 4.03 -1.62
N GLN A 73 -6.20 5.19 -1.16
CA GLN A 73 -7.00 6.10 -0.37
C GLN A 73 -7.11 7.45 -1.05
N LYS A 74 -8.35 7.95 -1.18
CA LYS A 74 -8.63 9.33 -1.54
C LYS A 74 -8.39 10.24 -0.33
N LEU A 75 -7.62 11.30 -0.52
CA LEU A 75 -7.32 12.29 0.50
C LEU A 75 -8.35 13.43 0.47
N SER A 76 -8.66 13.98 1.64
CA SER A 76 -9.70 15.01 1.82
C SER A 76 -9.26 16.19 2.70
N THR A 77 -8.06 16.14 3.25
CA THR A 77 -7.49 17.14 4.18
C THR A 77 -6.18 17.64 3.63
N TYR A 78 -5.73 18.83 4.02
CA TYR A 78 -4.55 19.49 3.43
C TYR A 78 -3.21 18.78 3.68
N ALA A 79 -3.10 18.13 4.83
CA ALA A 79 -1.91 17.42 5.24
C ALA A 79 -2.28 16.29 6.19
N PHE A 80 -1.36 15.33 6.33
CA PHE A 80 -1.46 14.27 7.32
C PHE A 80 -0.10 13.92 7.90
N GLY A 81 -0.11 13.42 9.13
CA GLY A 81 1.06 12.88 9.83
C GLY A 81 0.92 11.37 9.92
N LEU A 82 1.86 10.62 9.33
CA LEU A 82 1.95 9.17 9.49
C LEU A 82 2.88 8.85 10.65
N HIS A 83 2.35 8.14 11.65
CA HIS A 83 3.13 7.66 12.78
C HIS A 83 3.91 6.42 12.36
N HIS A 84 5.21 6.41 12.66
CA HIS A 84 6.10 5.32 12.25
C HIS A 84 5.91 4.10 13.15
N ASN A 85 6.29 2.94 12.61
CA ASN A 85 6.43 1.72 13.38
C ASN A 85 7.93 1.50 13.62
N PRO A 86 8.41 1.39 14.88
CA PRO A 86 9.83 1.21 15.16
C PRO A 86 10.39 -0.12 14.62
N ASP A 87 9.54 -1.09 14.36
CA ASP A 87 9.93 -2.43 13.92
C ASP A 87 9.85 -2.61 12.40
N GLN A 88 9.28 -1.64 11.66
CA GLN A 88 9.01 -1.80 10.23
C GLN A 88 9.13 -0.48 9.46
N ALA A 89 9.97 -0.48 8.43
CA ALA A 89 10.06 0.62 7.48
C ALA A 89 8.99 0.46 6.40
N CYS A 90 8.43 1.58 5.97
CA CYS A 90 7.36 1.64 5.00
C CYS A 90 7.61 2.80 4.01
N SER A 91 6.72 2.94 3.05
CA SER A 91 6.66 4.08 2.15
C SER A 91 5.23 4.53 1.94
N TYR A 92 5.08 5.80 1.63
CA TYR A 92 3.81 6.37 1.20
C TYR A 92 3.95 6.95 -0.19
N ARG A 93 3.19 6.42 -1.15
CA ARG A 93 3.13 6.96 -2.51
C ARG A 93 1.97 7.94 -2.61
N LEU A 94 2.26 9.16 -3.03
CA LEU A 94 1.29 10.25 -3.18
C LEU A 94 1.12 10.64 -4.65
N TRP A 95 -0.12 10.65 -5.11
CA TRP A 95 -0.52 11.25 -6.38
C TRP A 95 -1.33 12.51 -6.13
N LYS A 96 -0.99 13.60 -6.81
CA LYS A 96 -1.74 14.86 -6.80
C LYS A 96 -2.57 14.97 -8.08
N GLY A 97 -3.78 15.50 -7.97
CA GLY A 97 -4.72 15.69 -9.08
C GLY A 97 -5.61 14.49 -9.40
N VAL A 98 -5.40 13.33 -8.79
CA VAL A 98 -6.19 12.11 -8.99
C VAL A 98 -6.69 11.54 -7.65
N THR A 99 -7.71 10.67 -7.69
CA THR A 99 -8.34 10.11 -6.49
C THR A 99 -8.30 8.58 -6.43
N ASP A 100 -7.70 7.95 -7.43
CA ASP A 100 -7.74 6.51 -7.68
C ASP A 100 -6.35 5.87 -7.74
N CYS A 101 -5.31 6.60 -7.32
CA CYS A 101 -3.92 6.16 -7.33
C CYS A 101 -3.44 5.68 -8.71
N SER A 102 -4.04 6.23 -9.78
CA SER A 102 -3.65 5.94 -11.15
C SER A 102 -2.60 6.93 -11.66
N GLY A 103 -1.83 6.51 -12.66
CA GLY A 103 -0.83 7.34 -13.32
C GLY A 103 0.59 7.18 -12.77
N THR A 104 1.53 7.78 -13.51
CA THR A 104 2.98 7.63 -13.30
C THR A 104 3.61 8.84 -12.60
N ASP A 105 2.88 9.94 -12.47
CA ASP A 105 3.35 11.14 -11.77
C ASP A 105 2.95 11.04 -10.30
N TYR A 106 3.88 10.53 -9.49
CA TYR A 106 3.72 10.35 -8.07
C TYR A 106 5.01 10.72 -7.32
N THR A 107 4.86 10.98 -6.03
CA THR A 107 5.98 11.16 -5.11
C THR A 107 6.00 10.03 -4.11
N ASP A 108 7.13 9.32 -4.01
CA ASP A 108 7.37 8.34 -2.96
C ASP A 108 7.99 9.04 -1.75
N ILE A 109 7.39 8.81 -0.59
CA ILE A 109 7.77 9.41 0.69
C ILE A 109 8.24 8.27 1.61
N PRO A 110 9.50 8.27 2.06
CA PRO A 110 10.00 7.24 2.96
C PRO A 110 9.38 7.39 4.35
N ILE A 111 9.00 6.26 4.97
CA ILE A 111 8.51 6.17 6.35
C ILE A 111 9.48 5.25 7.10
N PRO A 112 10.52 5.80 7.77
CA PRO A 112 11.54 5.00 8.43
C PRO A 112 11.02 4.12 9.58
N ALA A 113 11.79 3.08 9.92
CA ALA A 113 11.54 2.24 11.08
C ALA A 113 12.05 2.93 12.37
N ASP A 114 11.30 3.91 12.86
CA ASP A 114 11.56 4.59 14.12
C ASP A 114 10.24 4.97 14.82
N SER A 115 10.27 5.91 15.76
CA SER A 115 9.08 6.36 16.51
C SER A 115 8.65 7.78 16.17
N ASP A 116 9.17 8.34 15.07
CA ASP A 116 8.85 9.69 14.63
C ASP A 116 7.53 9.71 13.83
N VAL A 117 7.19 10.91 13.35
CA VAL A 117 6.02 11.16 12.51
C VAL A 117 6.48 11.84 11.22
N THR A 118 6.08 11.30 10.07
CA THR A 118 6.29 11.94 8.77
C THR A 118 5.08 12.79 8.39
N CYS A 119 5.30 14.09 8.24
CA CYS A 119 4.29 15.04 7.79
C CYS A 119 4.27 15.16 6.26
N VAL A 120 3.12 14.86 5.66
CA VAL A 120 2.90 14.90 4.21
C VAL A 120 1.95 16.04 3.83
N ASN A 121 2.38 16.89 2.90
CA ASN A 121 1.51 17.87 2.24
C ASN A 121 0.89 17.27 0.99
N ASP A 122 -0.37 16.90 1.06
CA ASP A 122 -1.10 16.43 -0.12
C ASP A 122 -1.67 17.60 -0.96
N GLY A 123 -1.87 18.77 -0.36
CA GLY A 123 -2.33 19.98 -1.03
C GLY A 123 -3.85 20.03 -1.25
N VAL A 124 -4.61 19.12 -0.64
CA VAL A 124 -6.06 19.08 -0.75
C VAL A 124 -6.68 20.24 0.03
N LEU A 125 -7.47 21.06 -0.66
CA LEU A 125 -8.22 22.16 -0.06
C LEU A 125 -9.72 21.89 -0.20
N ASP A 126 -10.52 22.50 0.69
CA ASP A 126 -11.98 22.42 0.68
C ASP A 126 -12.53 21.00 0.57
N GLY A 127 -11.96 20.04 1.32
CA GLY A 127 -12.46 18.66 1.36
C GLY A 127 -12.20 17.85 0.09
N GLY A 128 -11.32 18.32 -0.80
CA GLY A 128 -11.09 17.68 -2.10
C GLY A 128 -12.13 18.08 -3.15
N ARG A 129 -12.74 19.26 -3.01
CA ARG A 129 -13.67 19.80 -4.03
C ARG A 129 -12.94 20.27 -5.29
N TRP A 130 -11.74 20.84 -5.14
CA TRP A 130 -10.98 21.45 -6.24
C TRP A 130 -9.57 20.90 -6.41
N TYR A 131 -8.95 20.50 -5.31
CA TYR A 131 -7.60 19.94 -5.30
C TYR A 131 -7.70 18.51 -4.80
N LEU A 132 -7.37 17.57 -5.67
CA LEU A 132 -7.52 16.14 -5.44
C LEU A 132 -6.16 15.54 -5.10
N ALA A 133 -6.16 14.53 -4.25
CA ALA A 133 -5.00 13.68 -4.07
C ALA A 133 -5.46 12.28 -3.64
N SER A 134 -4.58 11.31 -3.88
CA SER A 134 -4.71 9.95 -3.38
C SER A 134 -3.35 9.38 -3.03
N GLY A 135 -3.32 8.35 -2.20
CA GLY A 135 -2.08 7.64 -1.92
C GLY A 135 -2.25 6.21 -1.49
N ILE A 136 -1.13 5.51 -1.47
CA ILE A 136 -1.01 4.12 -1.02
C ILE A 136 0.11 4.06 0.00
N TYR A 137 -0.20 3.50 1.16
CA TYR A 137 0.78 3.10 2.14
C TYR A 137 1.24 1.67 1.85
N THR A 138 2.54 1.43 1.88
CA THR A 138 3.13 0.11 1.65
C THR A 138 4.21 -0.17 2.66
N CYS A 139 4.19 -1.37 3.23
CA CYS A 139 5.23 -1.88 4.11
C CYS A 139 5.65 -3.24 3.57
N GLU A 140 6.96 -3.49 3.53
CA GLU A 140 7.54 -4.79 3.17
C GLU A 140 8.01 -5.54 4.43
#